data_AF-A0A1H8ZMU1-F1
#
_entry.id   AF-A0A1H8ZMU1-F1
#
_cell.length_a   1.000
_cell.length_b   1.000
_cell.length_c   1.000
_cell.angle_alpha   90.00
_cell.angle_beta   90.00
_cell.angle_gamma   90.00
#
_symmetry.space_group_name_H-M   'P 1'
#
loop_
_entity.id
_entity.type
_entity.pdbx_description
1 polymer ?
#
loop_
_entity_poly.entity_id
_entity_poly.type
_entity_poly.pdbx_seq_one_letter_code
_entity_poly.pdbx_strand_id
1 'polypeptide(L)'
;MKAEWSKTVQDLLIGTTRGGGDPAVLLADCAALGVAAFGATLPLEAQADPLPPAPPETAALPRPAARAVLEAIMSLDDEVLLTEWCALAKAGGVVAEHRMLPALLALGTARPGLRPAVVEVLGTRGRWLAGTRPGWSWASGAAPLAQEVPLDEILDLPSAQRVRALRRRRKGDPEGTGGFIKAEFEASRRSTDRQVLVSALETALGPADEELLETALDDRAAAVHDEALRLLRKLPGSALAARAADRLGRGLTEDLDVRAGELWTAPPDEAEQRDLMRDGSEKGVAGRIRAAAASVPPSYWTGRLRADDAGAAKVLRRGPWAAALLRGVADQLAAARDPRPWAVAAAEALTGMEQLEMLAALPAAVAEQAVVAVSVNWHYDLLDHACAQLPAPWSAETTRALLHRYAALPDPRWRAGRPPAVLLARGDADLLGANWEALTRRWPENSLELEVLRLRIRLRESFAPPEPAPPEPDQPASTQPAPTQPAPTQEAQ
;
A
#
# COMPACT_ATOMS: atom_id res chain seq x y z
N MET A 1 53.39 4.31 1.75
CA MET A 1 52.50 3.36 1.06
C MET A 1 51.38 4.02 0.24
N LYS A 2 50.31 4.61 0.80
CA LYS A 2 49.21 5.21 -0.02
C LYS A 2 49.68 6.30 -1.00
N ALA A 3 50.56 7.20 -0.54
CA ALA A 3 51.13 8.24 -1.39
C ALA A 3 52.06 7.68 -2.49
N GLU A 4 52.76 6.58 -2.20
CA GLU A 4 53.64 5.90 -3.17
C GLU A 4 52.81 5.18 -4.24
N TRP A 5 51.73 4.51 -3.84
CA TRP A 5 50.79 3.90 -4.79
C TRP A 5 50.17 4.93 -5.74
N SER A 6 49.68 6.06 -5.21
CA SER A 6 49.11 7.13 -6.06
C SER A 6 50.12 7.66 -7.07
N LYS A 7 51.39 7.76 -6.69
CA LYS A 7 52.48 8.16 -7.58
C LYS A 7 52.75 7.10 -8.65
N THR A 8 52.84 5.82 -8.29
CA THR A 8 53.03 4.71 -9.23
C THR A 8 51.89 4.60 -10.25
N VAL A 9 50.63 4.82 -9.83
CA VAL A 9 49.47 4.88 -10.75
C VAL A 9 49.59 6.07 -11.71
N GLN A 10 50.02 7.22 -11.20
CA GLN A 10 50.23 8.41 -12.03
C GLN A 10 51.33 8.18 -13.07
N ASP A 11 52.44 7.55 -12.68
CA ASP A 11 53.56 7.22 -13.58
C ASP A 11 53.15 6.16 -14.62
N LEU A 12 52.29 5.20 -14.26
CA LEU A 12 51.66 4.24 -15.18
C LEU A 12 50.75 4.91 -16.21
N LEU A 13 49.94 5.87 -15.79
CA LEU A 13 49.03 6.62 -16.67
C LEU A 13 49.80 7.53 -17.65
N ILE A 14 50.92 8.10 -17.19
CA ILE A 14 51.81 8.92 -18.03
C ILE A 14 52.58 8.03 -19.02
N GLY A 15 52.95 6.81 -18.60
CA GLY A 15 53.70 5.84 -19.38
C GLY A 15 55.20 6.16 -19.47
N THR A 16 56.04 5.14 -19.47
CA THR A 16 57.52 5.29 -19.47
C THR A 16 58.07 5.92 -20.74
N THR A 17 57.30 5.95 -21.84
CA THR A 17 57.65 6.65 -23.08
C THR A 17 57.61 8.18 -22.95
N ARG A 18 56.78 8.72 -22.05
CA ARG A 18 56.66 10.17 -21.79
C ARG A 18 57.24 10.60 -20.44
N GLY A 19 57.14 9.74 -19.42
CA GLY A 19 57.62 10.00 -18.06
C GLY A 19 59.08 9.63 -17.83
N GLY A 20 59.71 8.89 -18.75
CA GLY A 20 61.03 8.31 -18.55
C GLY A 20 61.03 7.14 -17.55
N GLY A 21 62.14 6.39 -17.52
CA GLY A 21 62.32 5.24 -16.61
C GLY A 21 62.17 3.87 -17.27
N ASP A 22 62.34 2.82 -16.47
CA ASP A 22 62.31 1.42 -16.90
C ASP A 22 60.90 0.83 -16.74
N PRO A 23 60.25 0.34 -17.82
CA PRO A 23 58.97 -0.33 -17.76
C PRO A 23 58.92 -1.50 -16.77
N ALA A 24 60.01 -2.27 -16.65
CA ALA A 24 60.05 -3.43 -15.77
C ALA A 24 60.02 -3.03 -14.29
N VAL A 25 60.71 -1.95 -13.94
CA VAL A 25 60.71 -1.39 -12.58
C VAL A 25 59.33 -0.83 -12.24
N LEU A 26 58.71 -0.08 -13.14
CA LEU A 26 57.37 0.47 -12.90
C LEU A 26 56.30 -0.63 -12.72
N LEU A 27 56.39 -1.72 -13.49
CA LEU A 27 55.51 -2.87 -13.32
C LEU A 27 55.78 -3.62 -12.02
N ALA A 28 57.04 -3.76 -11.60
CA ALA A 28 57.40 -4.37 -10.33
C ALA A 28 56.90 -3.54 -9.14
N ASP A 29 57.06 -2.21 -9.19
CA ASP A 29 56.53 -1.29 -8.18
C ASP A 29 55.00 -1.35 -8.12
N CYS A 30 54.32 -1.43 -9.27
CA CYS A 30 52.88 -1.60 -9.33
C CYS A 30 52.43 -2.93 -8.70
N ALA A 31 53.12 -4.04 -8.98
CA ALA A 31 52.81 -5.33 -8.40
C ALA A 31 53.00 -5.31 -6.87
N ALA A 32 54.12 -4.77 -6.39
CA ALA A 32 54.43 -4.73 -4.96
C ALA A 32 53.52 -3.77 -4.19
N LEU A 33 53.37 -2.53 -4.66
CA LEU A 33 52.56 -1.50 -4.00
C LEU A 33 51.08 -1.74 -4.18
N GLY A 34 50.64 -2.30 -5.31
CA GLY A 34 49.25 -2.68 -5.54
C GLY A 34 48.81 -3.81 -4.61
N VAL A 35 49.65 -4.85 -4.44
CA VAL A 35 49.40 -5.90 -3.46
C VAL A 35 49.51 -5.38 -2.03
N ALA A 36 50.40 -4.44 -1.72
CA ALA A 36 50.45 -3.86 -0.38
C ALA A 36 49.24 -2.94 -0.08
N ALA A 37 48.74 -2.21 -1.07
CA ALA A 37 47.63 -1.26 -0.93
C ALA A 37 46.25 -1.94 -0.97
N PHE A 38 46.12 -3.05 -1.72
CA PHE A 38 44.85 -3.75 -1.94
C PHE A 38 44.88 -5.24 -1.60
N GLY A 39 46.04 -5.79 -1.24
CA GLY A 39 46.13 -7.14 -0.72
C GLY A 39 45.38 -7.26 0.60
N ALA A 40 44.94 -8.47 0.90
CA ALA A 40 44.27 -8.77 2.16
C ALA A 40 45.20 -8.35 3.32
N THR A 41 44.76 -7.39 4.12
CA THR A 41 45.40 -7.12 5.40
C THR A 41 45.09 -8.29 6.33
N LEU A 42 46.08 -8.71 7.13
CA LEU A 42 45.78 -9.62 8.23
C LEU A 42 44.74 -8.94 9.12
N PRO A 43 43.64 -9.64 9.49
CA PRO A 43 42.64 -9.06 10.38
C PRO A 43 43.32 -8.57 11.65
N LEU A 44 42.94 -7.38 12.14
CA LEU A 44 43.37 -6.94 13.45
C LEU A 44 42.97 -8.01 14.48
N GLU A 45 43.93 -8.52 15.24
CA GLU A 45 43.64 -9.36 16.39
C GLU A 45 42.89 -8.52 17.42
N ALA A 46 41.58 -8.74 17.51
CA ALA A 46 40.72 -8.15 18.51
C ALA A 46 40.38 -9.20 19.56
N GLN A 47 40.72 -8.95 20.81
CA GLN A 47 40.17 -9.72 21.94
C GLN A 47 38.73 -9.26 22.16
N ALA A 48 37.78 -10.01 21.63
CA ALA A 48 36.36 -9.80 21.84
C ALA A 48 35.69 -11.15 22.10
N ASP A 49 34.69 -11.16 22.98
CA ASP A 49 33.88 -12.35 23.19
C ASP A 49 33.13 -12.69 21.89
N PRO A 50 33.12 -13.97 21.47
CA PRO A 50 32.38 -14.38 20.28
C PRO A 50 30.89 -14.14 20.50
N LEU A 51 30.23 -13.56 19.50
CA LEU A 51 28.79 -13.40 19.55
C LEU A 51 28.11 -14.77 19.66
N PRO A 52 27.04 -14.89 20.46
CA PRO A 52 26.28 -16.14 20.54
C PRO A 52 25.79 -16.53 19.13
N PRO A 53 25.86 -17.81 18.74
CA PRO A 53 25.51 -18.22 17.39
C PRO A 53 24.06 -17.86 17.07
N ALA A 54 23.82 -17.48 15.81
CA ALA A 54 22.47 -17.24 15.34
C ALA A 54 21.63 -18.52 15.46
N PRO A 55 20.37 -18.43 15.92
CA PRO A 55 19.47 -19.58 15.90
C PRO A 55 19.28 -20.12 14.48
N PRO A 56 18.95 -21.42 14.32
CA PRO A 56 18.76 -22.02 13.00
C PRO A 56 17.65 -21.32 12.22
N GLU A 57 17.88 -21.13 10.92
CA GLU A 57 16.87 -20.57 10.03
C GLU A 57 15.90 -21.68 9.62
N THR A 58 14.62 -21.50 9.94
CA THR A 58 13.55 -22.47 9.62
C THR A 58 12.87 -22.14 8.29
N ALA A 59 12.99 -20.91 7.80
CA ALA A 59 12.40 -20.50 6.53
C ALA A 59 13.25 -20.96 5.33
N ALA A 60 12.57 -21.22 4.21
CA ALA A 60 13.24 -21.57 2.97
C ALA A 60 13.97 -20.38 2.36
N LEU A 61 15.03 -20.66 1.60
CA LEU A 61 15.73 -19.65 0.80
C LEU A 61 15.08 -19.49 -0.58
N PRO A 62 15.21 -18.31 -1.22
CA PRO A 62 14.66 -18.08 -2.54
C PRO A 62 15.42 -18.92 -3.58
N ARG A 63 14.79 -19.20 -4.73
CA ARG A 63 15.47 -19.88 -5.84
C ARG A 63 16.65 -19.02 -6.37
N PRO A 64 17.65 -19.62 -7.03
CA PRO A 64 18.81 -18.89 -7.55
C PRO A 64 18.45 -17.69 -8.43
N ALA A 65 17.42 -17.81 -9.28
CA ALA A 65 16.92 -16.71 -10.09
C ALA A 65 16.45 -15.51 -9.25
N ALA A 66 15.68 -15.74 -8.19
CA ALA A 66 15.18 -14.69 -7.31
C ALA A 66 16.31 -14.01 -6.53
N ARG A 67 17.37 -14.75 -6.19
CA ARG A 67 18.58 -14.20 -5.55
C ARG A 67 19.36 -13.29 -6.50
N ALA A 68 19.58 -13.73 -7.74
CA ALA A 68 20.25 -12.93 -8.76
C ALA A 68 19.49 -11.63 -9.07
N VAL A 69 18.15 -11.70 -9.10
CA VAL A 69 17.32 -10.50 -9.27
C VAL A 69 17.47 -9.55 -8.08
N LEU A 70 17.49 -10.03 -6.83
CA LEU A 70 17.74 -9.16 -5.67
C LEU A 70 19.09 -8.45 -5.76
N GLU A 71 20.15 -9.15 -6.16
CA GLU A 71 21.48 -8.55 -6.35
C GLU A 71 21.47 -7.44 -7.42
N ALA A 72 20.75 -7.65 -8.53
CA ALA A 72 20.58 -6.63 -9.55
C ALA A 72 19.79 -5.42 -9.02
N ILE A 73 18.69 -5.65 -8.28
CA ILE A 73 17.89 -4.59 -7.66
C ILE A 73 18.73 -3.75 -6.69
N MET A 74 19.50 -4.42 -5.83
CA MET A 74 20.39 -3.75 -4.86
C MET A 74 21.49 -2.93 -5.55
N SER A 75 21.93 -3.35 -6.75
CA SER A 75 22.94 -2.62 -7.54
C SER A 75 22.36 -1.39 -8.24
N LEU A 76 21.09 -1.45 -8.65
CA LEU A 76 20.36 -0.32 -9.23
C LEU A 76 19.86 0.67 -8.17
N ASP A 77 19.85 0.26 -6.90
CA ASP A 77 19.40 1.06 -5.77
C ASP A 77 17.90 1.47 -5.86
N ASP A 78 17.09 0.62 -6.50
CA ASP A 78 15.66 0.87 -6.77
C ASP A 78 14.77 0.38 -5.61
N GLU A 79 14.17 1.33 -4.90
CA GLU A 79 13.33 1.08 -3.72
C GLU A 79 11.99 0.40 -4.03
N VAL A 80 11.43 0.68 -5.21
CA VAL A 80 10.14 0.14 -5.63
C VAL A 80 10.30 -1.34 -5.95
N LEU A 81 11.33 -1.67 -6.72
CA LEU A 81 11.69 -3.05 -7.04
C LEU A 81 12.05 -3.85 -5.79
N LEU A 82 12.77 -3.25 -4.84
CA LEU A 82 13.11 -3.95 -3.61
C LEU A 82 11.86 -4.24 -2.77
N THR A 83 10.93 -3.29 -2.69
CA THR A 83 9.66 -3.48 -2.01
C THR A 83 8.84 -4.60 -2.67
N GLU A 84 8.79 -4.62 -4.00
CA GLU A 84 8.13 -5.68 -4.80
C GLU A 84 8.79 -7.06 -4.56
N TRP A 85 10.13 -7.12 -4.53
CA TRP A 85 10.87 -8.35 -4.23
C TRP A 85 10.55 -8.86 -2.82
N CYS A 86 10.53 -7.97 -1.81
CA CYS A 86 10.22 -8.35 -0.44
C CYS A 86 8.78 -8.87 -0.30
N ALA A 87 7.83 -8.26 -1.00
CA ALA A 87 6.44 -8.70 -1.01
C ALA A 87 6.29 -10.10 -1.63
N LEU A 88 6.97 -10.39 -2.75
CA LEU A 88 6.97 -11.70 -3.39
C LEU A 88 7.67 -12.77 -2.52
N ALA A 89 8.79 -12.42 -1.88
CA ALA A 89 9.48 -13.30 -0.95
C ALA A 89 8.60 -13.67 0.25
N LYS A 90 7.91 -12.67 0.84
CA LYS A 90 6.93 -12.89 1.91
C LYS A 90 5.81 -13.82 1.46
N ALA A 91 5.22 -13.57 0.28
CA ALA A 91 4.14 -14.40 -0.26
C ALA A 91 4.60 -15.84 -0.54
N GLY A 92 5.85 -16.02 -0.96
CA GLY A 92 6.47 -17.33 -1.16
C GLY A 92 6.98 -18.00 0.13
N GLY A 93 6.87 -17.34 1.29
CA GLY A 93 7.36 -17.86 2.56
C GLY A 93 8.88 -18.04 2.63
N VAL A 94 9.63 -17.26 1.86
CA VAL A 94 11.10 -17.32 1.80
C VAL A 94 11.75 -16.09 2.43
N VAL A 95 12.97 -16.27 2.93
CA VAL A 95 13.78 -15.19 3.54
C VAL A 95 15.02 -14.90 2.71
N ALA A 96 15.52 -13.67 2.77
CA ALA A 96 16.74 -13.28 2.06
C ALA A 96 17.95 -14.11 2.51
N GLU A 97 18.83 -14.42 1.56
CA GLU A 97 20.05 -15.18 1.83
C GLU A 97 20.97 -14.42 2.80
N HIS A 98 21.67 -15.15 3.67
CA HIS A 98 22.47 -14.58 4.77
C HIS A 98 23.46 -13.49 4.33
N ARG A 99 24.02 -13.61 3.11
CA ARG A 99 24.97 -12.64 2.55
C ARG A 99 24.35 -11.27 2.23
N MET A 100 23.04 -11.23 2.01
CA MET A 100 22.30 -10.00 1.68
C MET A 100 21.81 -9.25 2.92
N LEU A 101 21.73 -9.92 4.08
CA LEU A 101 21.16 -9.34 5.30
C LEU A 101 21.85 -8.03 5.75
N PRO A 102 23.19 -7.92 5.77
CA PRO A 102 23.84 -6.66 6.16
C PRO A 102 23.49 -5.50 5.23
N ALA A 103 23.41 -5.75 3.92
CA ALA A 103 23.08 -4.73 2.93
C ALA A 103 21.61 -4.28 3.07
N LEU A 104 20.68 -5.22 3.25
CA LEU A 104 19.27 -4.92 3.49
C LEU A 104 19.06 -4.12 4.80
N LEU A 105 19.75 -4.49 5.87
CA LEU A 105 19.71 -3.77 7.14
C LEU A 105 20.33 -2.36 7.03
N ALA A 106 21.43 -2.21 6.31
CA ALA A 106 22.01 -0.90 6.03
C ALA A 106 21.05 -0.01 5.24
N LEU A 107 20.41 -0.56 4.21
CA LEU A 107 19.46 0.16 3.37
C LEU A 107 18.21 0.60 4.15
N GLY A 108 17.58 -0.28 4.92
CA GLY A 108 16.44 0.08 5.77
C GLY A 108 16.79 1.04 6.91
N THR A 109 18.07 1.10 7.30
CA THR A 109 18.56 2.11 8.25
C THR A 109 18.66 3.48 7.59
N ALA A 110 19.28 3.55 6.40
CA ALA A 110 19.38 4.78 5.62
C ALA A 110 18.01 5.30 5.15
N ARG A 111 17.07 4.39 4.89
CA ARG A 111 15.75 4.68 4.30
C ARG A 111 14.62 4.09 5.14
N PRO A 112 14.08 4.84 6.11
CA PRO A 112 13.05 4.33 7.01
C PRO A 112 11.78 3.80 6.32
N GLY A 113 11.44 4.31 5.13
CA GLY A 113 10.29 3.87 4.34
C GLY A 113 10.36 2.40 3.90
N LEU A 114 11.56 1.83 3.75
CA LEU A 114 11.77 0.44 3.33
C LEU A 114 11.66 -0.57 4.48
N ARG A 115 11.71 -0.11 5.74
CA ARG A 115 11.74 -0.99 6.91
C ARG A 115 10.58 -2.00 6.94
N PRO A 116 9.31 -1.61 6.66
CA PRO A 116 8.20 -2.56 6.66
C PRO A 116 8.42 -3.70 5.66
N ALA A 117 8.98 -3.42 4.49
CA ALA A 117 9.26 -4.44 3.47
C ALA A 117 10.45 -5.33 3.87
N VAL A 118 11.56 -4.71 4.31
CA VAL A 118 12.77 -5.44 4.66
C VAL A 118 12.54 -6.41 5.83
N VAL A 119 11.80 -6.01 6.86
CA VAL A 119 11.54 -6.87 8.04
C VAL A 119 10.89 -8.21 7.68
N GLU A 120 10.11 -8.24 6.60
CA GLU A 120 9.40 -9.45 6.16
C GLU A 120 10.31 -10.54 5.61
N VAL A 121 11.53 -10.17 5.18
CA VAL A 121 12.48 -11.09 4.52
C VAL A 121 13.75 -11.36 5.33
N LEU A 122 13.87 -10.87 6.56
CA LEU A 122 15.09 -11.03 7.35
C LEU A 122 15.28 -12.45 7.92
N GLY A 123 14.18 -13.17 8.15
CA GLY A 123 14.21 -14.44 8.88
C GLY A 123 14.72 -14.31 10.31
N THR A 124 15.03 -15.44 10.92
CA THR A 124 15.57 -15.52 12.28
C THR A 124 16.99 -14.96 12.34
N ARG A 125 17.81 -15.25 11.32
CA ARG A 125 19.21 -14.83 11.28
C ARG A 125 19.36 -13.31 11.10
N GLY A 126 18.52 -12.68 10.28
CA GLY A 126 18.54 -11.23 10.10
C GLY A 126 18.05 -10.48 11.33
N ARG A 127 17.07 -11.02 12.06
CA ARG A 127 16.61 -10.47 13.35
C ARG A 127 17.67 -10.60 14.43
N TRP A 128 18.32 -11.75 14.53
CA TRP A 128 19.49 -11.94 15.40
C TRP A 128 20.59 -10.91 15.09
N LEU A 129 20.94 -10.75 13.80
CA LEU A 129 21.96 -9.80 13.36
C LEU A 129 21.58 -8.35 13.70
N ALA A 130 20.30 -8.01 13.56
CA ALA A 130 19.79 -6.70 13.94
C ALA A 130 19.89 -6.44 15.46
N GLY A 131 19.84 -7.48 16.29
CA GLY A 131 20.04 -7.40 17.73
C GLY A 131 21.48 -7.13 18.18
N THR A 132 22.48 -7.34 17.31
CA THR A 132 23.91 -7.16 17.68
C THR A 132 24.40 -5.72 17.48
N ARG A 133 23.67 -4.90 16.71
CA ARG A 133 24.06 -3.52 16.38
C ARG A 133 22.92 -2.52 16.68
N PRO A 134 23.13 -1.50 17.53
CA PRO A 134 22.08 -0.53 17.90
C PRO A 134 21.39 0.15 16.71
N GLY A 135 22.14 0.45 15.65
CA GLY A 135 21.61 1.07 14.42
C GLY A 135 20.61 0.21 13.64
N TRP A 136 20.54 -1.10 13.93
CA TRP A 136 19.64 -2.05 13.28
C TRP A 136 18.49 -2.50 14.18
N SER A 137 18.37 -1.95 15.39
CA SER A 137 17.36 -2.33 16.40
C SER A 137 15.92 -2.39 15.86
N TRP A 138 15.57 -1.53 14.90
CA TRP A 138 14.27 -1.51 14.20
C TRP A 138 13.89 -2.85 13.53
N ALA A 139 14.87 -3.69 13.22
CA ALA A 139 14.71 -4.97 12.52
C ALA A 139 14.77 -6.19 13.44
N SER A 140 15.13 -6.03 14.72
CA SER A 140 15.45 -7.16 15.61
C SER A 140 14.26 -8.07 15.97
N GLY A 141 13.03 -7.70 15.59
CA GLY A 141 11.81 -8.49 15.89
C GLY A 141 11.37 -8.36 17.36
N ALA A 142 12.30 -8.07 18.27
CA ALA A 142 12.03 -7.07 19.28
C ALA A 142 11.78 -5.77 18.52
N ALA A 143 10.52 -5.50 18.15
CA ALA A 143 10.12 -4.11 18.26
C ALA A 143 10.67 -3.68 19.63
N PRO A 144 11.33 -2.52 19.77
CA PRO A 144 11.19 -1.89 21.05
C PRO A 144 9.68 -1.96 21.30
N LEU A 145 9.29 -2.74 22.30
CA LEU A 145 8.42 -2.16 23.29
C LEU A 145 9.13 -0.84 23.63
N ALA A 146 8.96 0.19 22.79
CA ALA A 146 8.69 1.52 23.31
C ALA A 146 7.64 1.17 24.33
N GLN A 147 8.08 1.11 25.60
CA GLN A 147 7.31 0.58 26.72
C GLN A 147 5.88 0.93 26.41
N GLU A 148 5.08 -0.11 26.16
CA GLU A 148 3.79 0.09 25.56
C GLU A 148 3.07 1.08 26.48
N VAL A 149 2.91 2.33 26.02
CA VAL A 149 2.64 3.44 26.95
C VAL A 149 1.36 3.06 27.70
N PRO A 150 1.40 3.00 29.05
CA PRO A 150 0.22 2.71 29.84
C PRO A 150 -0.93 3.61 29.37
N LEU A 151 -2.16 3.07 29.27
CA LEU A 151 -3.30 3.79 28.69
C LEU A 151 -3.49 5.17 29.35
N ASP A 152 -3.35 5.20 30.67
CA ASP A 152 -3.40 6.38 31.54
C ASP A 152 -2.30 7.42 31.27
N GLU A 153 -1.17 7.04 30.67
CA GLU A 153 -0.08 7.96 30.31
C GLU A 153 -0.15 8.44 28.84
N ILE A 154 -1.05 7.89 28.02
CA ILE A 154 -1.07 8.18 26.57
C ILE A 154 -1.38 9.66 26.27
N LEU A 155 -2.20 10.32 27.09
CA LEU A 155 -2.55 11.72 26.87
C LEU A 155 -1.41 12.69 27.23
N ASP A 156 -0.42 12.23 28.00
CA ASP A 156 0.79 13.01 28.33
C ASP A 156 1.84 12.99 27.21
N LEU A 157 1.66 12.12 26.21
CA LEU A 157 2.54 12.09 25.03
C LEU A 157 2.46 13.38 24.21
N PRO A 158 3.49 13.70 23.41
CA PRO A 158 3.39 14.74 22.39
C PRO A 158 2.22 14.49 21.44
N SER A 159 1.54 15.57 21.01
CA SER A 159 0.28 15.52 20.24
C SER A 159 0.29 14.54 19.06
N ALA A 160 1.36 14.54 18.26
CA ALA A 160 1.50 13.67 17.07
C ALA A 160 1.52 12.16 17.40
N GLN A 161 1.83 11.78 18.64
CA GLN A 161 1.97 10.38 19.05
C GLN A 161 0.70 9.82 19.68
N ARG A 162 -0.17 10.66 20.24
CA ARG A 162 -1.35 10.26 21.02
C ARG A 162 -2.32 9.40 20.22
N VAL A 163 -2.79 9.90 19.07
CA VAL A 163 -3.75 9.17 18.20
C VAL A 163 -3.18 7.84 17.74
N ARG A 164 -1.89 7.81 17.35
CA ARG A 164 -1.23 6.59 16.90
C ARG A 164 -1.12 5.55 18.03
N ALA A 165 -0.80 5.99 19.26
CA ALA A 165 -0.72 5.13 20.43
C ALA A 165 -2.10 4.53 20.78
N LEU A 166 -3.15 5.37 20.84
CA LEU A 166 -4.52 4.91 21.09
C LEU A 166 -5.02 3.94 20.03
N ARG A 167 -4.81 4.23 18.73
CA ARG A 167 -5.21 3.33 17.64
C ARG A 167 -4.48 1.98 17.71
N ARG A 168 -3.20 1.98 18.09
CA ARG A 168 -2.44 0.74 18.30
C ARG A 168 -3.02 -0.09 19.45
N ARG A 169 -3.34 0.54 20.59
CA ARG A 169 -3.99 -0.12 21.73
C ARG A 169 -5.35 -0.71 21.33
N ARG A 170 -6.18 0.11 20.68
CA ARG A 170 -7.52 -0.27 20.22
C ARG A 170 -7.51 -1.43 19.22
N LYS A 171 -6.47 -1.54 18.39
CA LYS A 171 -6.31 -2.70 17.48
C LYS A 171 -6.11 -4.02 18.25
N GLY A 172 -5.50 -3.99 19.42
CA GLY A 172 -5.26 -5.17 20.27
C GLY A 172 -6.42 -5.46 21.22
N ASP A 173 -7.01 -4.43 21.80
CA ASP A 173 -8.13 -4.51 22.75
C ASP A 173 -9.16 -3.40 22.46
N PRO A 174 -10.11 -3.63 21.53
CA PRO A 174 -11.12 -2.64 21.16
C PRO A 174 -12.03 -2.24 22.32
N GLU A 175 -12.47 -3.21 23.13
CA GLU A 175 -13.44 -3.02 24.22
C GLU A 175 -12.80 -2.29 25.40
N GLY A 176 -11.66 -2.76 25.90
CA GLY A 176 -10.96 -2.11 27.02
C GLY A 176 -10.45 -0.71 26.67
N THR A 177 -9.92 -0.53 25.46
CA THR A 177 -9.52 0.81 24.99
C THR A 177 -10.74 1.71 24.77
N GLY A 178 -11.87 1.16 24.32
CA GLY A 178 -13.13 1.90 24.19
C GLY A 178 -13.66 2.40 25.54
N GLY A 179 -13.63 1.55 26.57
CA GLY A 179 -14.00 1.93 27.94
C GLY A 179 -13.11 3.05 28.49
N PHE A 180 -11.80 2.96 28.27
CA PHE A 180 -10.85 4.03 28.64
C PHE A 180 -11.17 5.34 27.90
N ILE A 181 -11.37 5.28 26.58
CA ILE A 181 -11.70 6.45 25.76
C ILE A 181 -12.97 7.14 26.25
N LYS A 182 -14.02 6.37 26.60
CA LYS A 182 -15.28 6.91 27.14
C LYS A 182 -15.04 7.67 28.45
N ALA A 183 -14.35 7.04 29.41
CA ALA A 183 -14.06 7.64 30.70
C ALA A 183 -13.21 8.92 30.59
N GLU A 184 -12.15 8.89 29.77
CA GLU A 184 -11.28 10.05 29.58
C GLU A 184 -11.95 11.18 28.79
N PHE A 185 -12.85 10.85 27.87
CA PHE A 185 -13.60 11.88 27.14
C PHE A 185 -14.47 12.70 28.09
N GLU A 186 -15.15 12.04 29.03
CA GLU A 186 -15.97 12.69 30.06
C GLU A 186 -15.13 13.53 31.03
N ALA A 187 -13.95 13.04 31.42
CA ALA A 187 -13.05 13.74 32.35
C ALA A 187 -12.30 14.93 31.71
N SER A 188 -12.02 14.86 30.41
CA SER A 188 -11.12 15.80 29.75
C SER A 188 -11.75 17.16 29.45
N ARG A 189 -11.14 18.22 30.01
CA ARG A 189 -11.56 19.60 29.75
C ARG A 189 -11.02 20.16 28.44
N ARG A 190 -9.93 19.60 27.90
CA ARG A 190 -9.26 20.13 26.70
C ARG A 190 -9.90 19.54 25.44
N SER A 191 -10.39 20.41 24.56
CA SER A 191 -11.01 19.98 23.29
C SER A 191 -10.06 19.18 22.40
N THR A 192 -8.76 19.50 22.41
CA THR A 192 -7.74 18.77 21.65
C THR A 192 -7.59 17.33 22.11
N ASP A 193 -7.72 17.08 23.42
CA ASP A 193 -7.58 15.73 23.98
C ASP A 193 -8.86 14.92 23.68
N ARG A 194 -10.03 15.54 23.83
CA ARG A 194 -11.31 14.94 23.41
C ARG A 194 -11.34 14.61 21.92
N GLN A 195 -10.82 15.49 21.06
CA GLN A 195 -10.72 15.21 19.62
C GLN A 195 -9.83 14.00 19.35
N VAL A 196 -8.66 13.91 20.00
CA VAL A 196 -7.73 12.78 19.88
C VAL A 196 -8.39 11.46 20.30
N LEU A 197 -9.17 11.48 21.38
CA LEU A 197 -9.93 10.34 21.89
C LEU A 197 -11.00 9.88 20.89
N VAL A 198 -11.82 10.79 20.38
CA VAL A 198 -12.83 10.49 19.35
C VAL A 198 -12.17 9.94 18.08
N SER A 199 -11.11 10.59 17.57
CA SER A 199 -10.38 10.13 16.38
C SER A 199 -9.75 8.74 16.52
N ALA A 200 -9.49 8.26 17.74
CA ALA A 200 -8.98 6.92 17.96
C ALA A 200 -10.02 5.83 17.70
N LEU A 201 -11.31 6.13 17.87
CA LEU A 201 -12.41 5.19 17.65
C LEU A 201 -12.52 4.70 16.20
N GLU A 202 -11.96 5.44 15.24
CA GLU A 202 -11.92 5.03 13.83
C GLU A 202 -11.31 3.63 13.61
N THR A 203 -10.36 3.23 14.45
CA THR A 203 -9.81 1.87 14.41
C THR A 203 -10.75 0.90 15.13
N ALA A 204 -11.23 -0.13 14.45
CA ALA A 204 -12.23 -1.06 15.00
C ALA A 204 -13.51 -0.33 15.49
N LEU A 205 -13.96 0.65 14.71
CA LEU A 205 -15.22 1.36 14.95
C LEU A 205 -16.41 0.39 14.92
N GLY A 206 -17.31 0.49 15.89
CA GLY A 206 -18.50 -0.34 15.93
C GLY A 206 -19.67 0.27 16.72
N PRO A 207 -20.80 -0.44 16.82
CA PRO A 207 -22.02 0.06 17.48
C PRO A 207 -21.83 0.43 18.96
N ALA A 208 -20.88 -0.20 19.66
CA ALA A 208 -20.57 0.12 21.06
C ALA A 208 -20.03 1.56 21.25
N ASP A 209 -19.52 2.19 20.20
CA ASP A 209 -18.99 3.55 20.24
C ASP A 209 -20.07 4.62 20.04
N GLU A 210 -21.27 4.23 19.59
CA GLU A 210 -22.31 5.16 19.15
C GLU A 210 -22.75 6.12 20.25
N GLU A 211 -22.93 5.63 21.48
CA GLU A 211 -23.35 6.45 22.62
C GLU A 211 -22.36 7.59 22.91
N LEU A 212 -21.05 7.29 22.84
CA LEU A 212 -20.00 8.29 23.03
C LEU A 212 -19.97 9.29 21.87
N LEU A 213 -20.14 8.81 20.64
CA LEU A 213 -20.14 9.67 19.47
C LEU A 213 -21.36 10.61 19.43
N GLU A 214 -22.54 10.11 19.81
CA GLU A 214 -23.74 10.94 19.97
C GLU A 214 -23.52 11.98 21.08
N THR A 215 -22.88 11.63 22.19
CA THR A 215 -22.49 12.62 23.21
C THR A 215 -21.51 13.66 22.65
N ALA A 216 -20.57 13.25 21.81
CA ALA A 216 -19.58 14.13 21.19
C ALA A 216 -20.18 15.08 20.12
N LEU A 217 -21.35 14.75 19.53
CA LEU A 217 -22.12 15.70 18.70
C LEU A 217 -22.64 16.90 19.50
N ASP A 218 -22.68 16.84 20.82
CA ASP A 218 -23.07 17.96 21.66
C ASP A 218 -21.86 18.78 22.17
N ASP A 219 -20.65 18.43 21.73
CA ASP A 219 -19.43 19.16 22.10
C ASP A 219 -19.44 20.60 21.55
N ARG A 220 -18.92 21.54 22.36
CA ARG A 220 -18.80 22.95 21.98
C ARG A 220 -17.72 23.19 20.94
N ALA A 221 -16.68 22.36 20.92
CA ALA A 221 -15.58 22.48 19.96
C ALA A 221 -15.97 21.83 18.63
N ALA A 222 -15.99 22.64 17.55
CA ALA A 222 -16.32 22.18 16.20
C ALA A 222 -15.47 20.97 15.76
N ALA A 223 -14.18 20.95 16.12
CA ALA A 223 -13.27 19.86 15.75
C ALA A 223 -13.61 18.52 16.41
N VAL A 224 -14.24 18.52 17.60
CA VAL A 224 -14.70 17.29 18.28
C VAL A 224 -16.03 16.85 17.67
N HIS A 225 -16.94 17.79 17.49
CA HIS A 225 -18.24 17.59 16.85
C HIS A 225 -18.11 16.98 15.44
N ASP A 226 -17.34 17.62 14.56
CA ASP A 226 -17.23 17.24 13.16
C ASP A 226 -16.54 15.88 13.01
N GLU A 227 -15.59 15.55 13.89
CA GLU A 227 -14.98 14.23 13.94
C GLU A 227 -15.97 13.15 14.41
N ALA A 228 -16.79 13.45 15.42
CA ALA A 228 -17.84 12.53 15.88
C ALA A 228 -18.88 12.28 14.77
N LEU A 229 -19.31 13.33 14.08
CA LEU A 229 -20.23 13.27 12.96
C LEU A 229 -19.66 12.41 11.82
N ARG A 230 -18.38 12.63 11.45
CA ARG A 230 -17.68 11.83 10.44
C ARG A 230 -17.65 10.34 10.79
N LEU A 231 -17.44 10.00 12.06
CA LEU A 231 -17.42 8.61 12.52
C LEU A 231 -18.82 7.99 12.61
N LEU A 232 -19.84 8.72 13.08
CA LEU A 232 -21.23 8.27 13.08
C LEU A 232 -21.73 7.95 11.68
N ARG A 233 -21.34 8.74 10.68
CA ARG A 233 -21.66 8.45 9.27
C ARG A 233 -21.12 7.09 8.83
N LYS A 234 -20.03 6.59 9.41
CA LYS A 234 -19.49 5.25 9.10
C LYS A 234 -20.25 4.11 9.79
N LEU A 235 -21.27 4.40 10.58
CA LEU A 235 -22.14 3.43 11.26
C LEU A 235 -23.54 3.43 10.60
N PRO A 236 -23.82 2.50 9.66
CA PRO A 236 -25.09 2.46 8.92
C PRO A 236 -26.35 2.32 9.78
N GLY A 237 -26.22 1.75 10.99
CA GLY A 237 -27.31 1.53 11.93
C GLY A 237 -27.47 2.64 12.98
N SER A 238 -26.72 3.74 12.86
CA SER A 238 -26.73 4.80 13.87
C SER A 238 -28.05 5.59 13.91
N ALA A 239 -28.33 6.19 15.07
CA ALA A 239 -29.42 7.14 15.25
C ALA A 239 -29.29 8.33 14.29
N LEU A 240 -28.07 8.80 14.00
CA LEU A 240 -27.81 9.77 12.94
C LEU A 240 -28.34 9.29 11.58
N ALA A 241 -28.02 8.06 11.18
CA ALA A 241 -28.48 7.51 9.91
C ALA A 241 -30.01 7.40 9.86
N ALA A 242 -30.66 7.02 10.97
CA ALA A 242 -32.12 6.99 11.07
C ALA A 242 -32.74 8.39 10.91
N ARG A 243 -32.20 9.42 11.60
CA ARG A 243 -32.64 10.81 11.45
C ARG A 243 -32.45 11.32 10.02
N ALA A 244 -31.31 11.02 9.40
CA ALA A 244 -31.03 11.41 8.02
C ALA A 244 -31.96 10.73 7.01
N ALA A 245 -32.24 9.43 7.18
CA ALA A 245 -33.18 8.68 6.36
C ALA A 245 -34.61 9.25 6.48
N ASP A 246 -35.05 9.63 7.68
CA ASP A 246 -36.34 10.29 7.88
C ASP A 246 -36.40 11.68 7.22
N ARG A 247 -35.34 12.50 7.32
CA ARG A 247 -35.24 13.80 6.64
C ARG A 247 -35.30 13.68 5.11
N LEU A 248 -34.53 12.76 4.52
CA LEU A 248 -34.61 12.45 3.09
C LEU A 248 -36.00 11.87 2.72
N GLY A 249 -36.53 11.04 3.60
CA GLY A 249 -37.88 10.47 3.63
C GLY A 249 -38.95 11.50 3.32
N ARG A 250 -39.04 12.46 4.23
CA ARG A 250 -40.08 13.50 4.28
C ARG A 250 -39.77 14.69 3.40
N GLY A 251 -38.50 15.02 3.13
CA GLY A 251 -38.12 16.23 2.41
C GLY A 251 -38.00 16.08 0.89
N LEU A 252 -37.94 14.85 0.36
CA LEU A 252 -37.87 14.59 -1.08
C LEU A 252 -39.16 13.96 -1.63
N THR A 253 -39.56 14.38 -2.83
CA THR A 253 -40.63 13.75 -3.62
C THR A 253 -40.22 12.36 -4.13
N GLU A 254 -41.12 11.67 -4.84
CA GLU A 254 -40.79 10.43 -5.57
C GLU A 254 -39.78 10.70 -6.70
N ASP A 255 -39.87 11.86 -7.35
CA ASP A 255 -38.93 12.32 -8.39
C ASP A 255 -37.61 12.87 -7.84
N LEU A 256 -37.37 12.71 -6.53
CA LEU A 256 -36.18 13.19 -5.81
C LEU A 256 -35.97 14.71 -5.88
N ASP A 257 -37.04 15.48 -6.04
CA ASP A 257 -37.03 16.93 -5.89
C ASP A 257 -37.36 17.33 -4.45
N VAL A 258 -36.95 18.53 -4.06
CA VAL A 258 -37.29 19.12 -2.78
C VAL A 258 -38.78 19.45 -2.77
N ARG A 259 -39.49 19.01 -1.73
CA ARG A 259 -40.89 19.37 -1.55
C ARG A 259 -41.02 20.85 -1.19
N ALA A 260 -41.87 21.57 -1.92
CA ALA A 260 -42.01 23.02 -1.82
C ALA A 260 -42.61 23.44 -0.46
N GLY A 261 -41.98 24.44 0.19
CA GLY A 261 -42.43 24.96 1.49
C GLY A 261 -42.11 24.05 2.68
N GLU A 262 -41.25 23.04 2.49
CA GLU A 262 -40.92 22.05 3.50
C GLU A 262 -39.46 22.15 3.99
N LEU A 263 -39.04 21.09 4.71
CA LEU A 263 -37.80 20.88 5.45
C LEU A 263 -36.56 21.59 4.88
N TRP A 264 -36.22 21.36 3.61
CA TRP A 264 -34.97 21.85 3.03
C TRP A 264 -35.00 23.34 2.68
N THR A 265 -36.19 23.90 2.45
CA THR A 265 -36.36 25.33 2.09
C THR A 265 -36.48 26.24 3.32
N ALA A 266 -36.93 25.71 4.44
CA ALA A 266 -36.88 26.38 5.74
C ALA A 266 -35.46 26.32 6.34
N PRO A 267 -35.08 27.24 7.24
CA PRO A 267 -33.85 27.09 8.04
C PRO A 267 -33.80 25.75 8.78
N PRO A 268 -32.63 25.13 8.94
CA PRO A 268 -32.51 23.87 9.68
C PRO A 268 -32.91 24.06 11.13
N ASP A 269 -33.66 23.11 11.70
CA ASP A 269 -33.98 23.09 13.13
C ASP A 269 -32.74 22.70 13.97
N GLU A 270 -32.85 22.75 15.30
CA GLU A 270 -31.72 22.43 16.20
C GLU A 270 -31.19 21.00 16.00
N ALA A 271 -32.09 20.04 15.75
CA ALA A 271 -31.73 18.64 15.55
C ALA A 271 -30.97 18.44 14.23
N GLU A 272 -31.36 19.14 13.17
CA GLU A 272 -30.62 19.14 11.91
C GLU A 272 -29.29 19.89 12.04
N GLN A 273 -29.26 21.05 12.71
CA GLN A 273 -28.01 21.79 12.94
C GLN A 273 -26.96 20.95 13.68
N ARG A 274 -27.39 20.10 14.63
CA ARG A 274 -26.55 19.12 15.33
C ARG A 274 -25.97 18.03 14.41
N ASP A 275 -26.65 17.72 13.31
CA ASP A 275 -26.26 16.68 12.35
C ASP A 275 -25.51 17.25 11.13
N LEU A 276 -25.20 18.55 11.11
CA LEU A 276 -24.50 19.25 10.04
C LEU A 276 -23.07 19.65 10.46
N MET A 277 -22.12 19.49 9.55
CA MET A 277 -20.72 19.90 9.76
C MET A 277 -20.62 21.40 10.07
N ARG A 278 -19.82 21.73 11.09
CA ARG A 278 -19.60 23.11 11.54
C ARG A 278 -18.48 23.82 10.78
N ASP A 279 -17.71 23.10 9.96
CA ASP A 279 -16.72 23.64 9.02
C ASP A 279 -17.33 24.53 7.91
N GLY A 280 -18.65 24.49 7.76
CA GLY A 280 -19.41 25.30 6.82
C GLY A 280 -19.53 24.72 5.41
N SER A 281 -19.12 23.46 5.21
CA SER A 281 -19.27 22.73 3.94
C SER A 281 -20.72 22.32 3.63
N GLU A 282 -21.59 22.26 4.65
CA GLU A 282 -22.96 21.73 4.57
C GLU A 282 -24.04 22.82 4.69
N LYS A 283 -23.88 23.91 3.92
CA LYS A 283 -24.82 25.05 3.93
C LYS A 283 -25.83 25.01 2.79
N GLY A 284 -26.97 25.67 3.01
CA GLY A 284 -28.04 25.80 2.03
C GLY A 284 -28.70 24.46 1.67
N VAL A 285 -29.63 24.49 0.71
CA VAL A 285 -30.41 23.32 0.32
C VAL A 285 -29.50 22.17 -0.14
N ALA A 286 -28.59 22.44 -1.07
CA ALA A 286 -27.69 21.43 -1.64
C ALA A 286 -26.75 20.83 -0.58
N GLY A 287 -26.15 21.66 0.28
CA GLY A 287 -25.23 21.19 1.33
C GLY A 287 -25.93 20.31 2.36
N ARG A 288 -27.16 20.69 2.75
CA ARG A 288 -27.98 19.92 3.70
C ARG A 288 -28.46 18.59 3.12
N ILE A 289 -28.86 18.55 1.84
CA ILE A 289 -29.19 17.31 1.13
C ILE A 289 -27.96 16.40 1.04
N ARG A 290 -26.80 16.96 0.70
CA ARG A 290 -25.53 16.22 0.68
C ARG A 290 -25.23 15.62 2.05
N ALA A 291 -25.36 16.39 3.13
CA ALA A 291 -25.10 15.94 4.49
C ALA A 291 -25.98 14.74 4.89
N ALA A 292 -27.27 14.81 4.58
CA ALA A 292 -28.20 13.71 4.85
C ALA A 292 -27.89 12.48 3.97
N ALA A 293 -27.55 12.69 2.69
CA ALA A 293 -27.14 11.60 1.80
C ALA A 293 -25.82 10.95 2.25
N ALA A 294 -24.88 11.71 2.81
CA ALA A 294 -23.64 11.23 3.41
C ALA A 294 -23.84 10.48 4.73
N SER A 295 -25.04 10.54 5.31
CA SER A 295 -25.38 9.93 6.59
C SER A 295 -26.24 8.67 6.44
N VAL A 296 -26.62 8.27 5.22
CA VAL A 296 -27.38 7.04 4.97
C VAL A 296 -26.58 6.07 4.08
N PRO A 297 -26.62 4.75 4.35
CA PRO A 297 -25.95 3.79 3.48
C PRO A 297 -26.63 3.70 2.10
N PRO A 298 -25.93 3.21 1.06
CA PRO A 298 -26.52 3.01 -0.27
C PRO A 298 -27.76 2.09 -0.26
N SER A 299 -27.87 1.19 0.72
CA SER A 299 -29.04 0.34 0.94
C SER A 299 -30.33 1.11 1.24
N TYR A 300 -30.24 2.34 1.79
CA TYR A 300 -31.40 3.23 1.93
C TYR A 300 -31.99 3.58 0.55
N TRP A 301 -31.13 3.90 -0.42
CA TRP A 301 -31.57 4.30 -1.77
C TRP A 301 -32.17 3.14 -2.55
N THR A 302 -31.54 1.96 -2.50
CA THR A 302 -32.07 0.75 -3.14
C THR A 302 -33.42 0.35 -2.53
N GLY A 303 -33.59 0.47 -1.22
CA GLY A 303 -34.85 0.28 -0.53
C GLY A 303 -35.93 1.30 -0.91
N ARG A 304 -35.61 2.60 -0.84
CA ARG A 304 -36.53 3.71 -1.18
C ARG A 304 -37.01 3.62 -2.63
N LEU A 305 -36.10 3.35 -3.55
CA LEU A 305 -36.39 3.31 -4.99
C LEU A 305 -36.85 1.94 -5.49
N ARG A 306 -36.83 0.91 -4.62
CA ARG A 306 -37.16 -0.48 -4.96
C ARG A 306 -36.38 -0.97 -6.18
N ALA A 307 -35.09 -0.64 -6.22
CA ALA A 307 -34.18 -0.93 -7.33
C ALA A 307 -32.87 -1.53 -6.80
N ASP A 308 -32.10 -2.17 -7.68
CA ASP A 308 -30.73 -2.56 -7.37
C ASP A 308 -29.78 -1.33 -7.37
N ASP A 309 -28.51 -1.53 -7.01
CA ASP A 309 -27.51 -0.45 -6.95
C ASP A 309 -27.41 0.32 -8.27
N ALA A 310 -27.44 -0.41 -9.41
CA ALA A 310 -27.37 0.20 -10.74
C ALA A 310 -28.61 1.04 -11.07
N GLY A 311 -29.81 0.52 -10.78
CA GLY A 311 -31.06 1.23 -10.98
C GLY A 311 -31.17 2.46 -10.09
N ALA A 312 -30.85 2.33 -8.80
CA ALA A 312 -30.89 3.42 -7.84
C ALA A 312 -29.89 4.53 -8.20
N ALA A 313 -28.63 4.18 -8.52
CA ALA A 313 -27.63 5.15 -8.98
C ALA A 313 -28.08 5.89 -10.25
N LYS A 314 -28.68 5.17 -11.20
CA LYS A 314 -29.20 5.76 -12.45
C LYS A 314 -30.34 6.75 -12.21
N VAL A 315 -31.22 6.46 -11.24
CA VAL A 315 -32.31 7.37 -10.87
C VAL A 315 -31.75 8.62 -10.19
N LEU A 316 -30.87 8.46 -9.19
CA LEU A 316 -30.24 9.60 -8.50
C LEU A 316 -29.52 10.53 -9.48
N ARG A 317 -28.79 9.96 -10.43
CA ARG A 317 -28.05 10.69 -11.46
C ARG A 317 -28.92 11.57 -12.36
N ARG A 318 -30.20 11.24 -12.52
CA ARG A 318 -31.16 11.99 -13.34
C ARG A 318 -31.99 12.99 -12.55
N GLY A 319 -31.91 12.95 -11.22
CA GLY A 319 -32.69 13.81 -10.35
C GLY A 319 -32.17 15.27 -10.32
N PRO A 320 -33.01 16.21 -9.90
CA PRO A 320 -32.66 17.64 -9.85
C PRO A 320 -31.52 17.95 -8.86
N TRP A 321 -31.37 17.12 -7.82
CA TRP A 321 -30.32 17.24 -6.81
C TRP A 321 -29.21 16.19 -6.95
N ALA A 322 -29.03 15.64 -8.16
CA ALA A 322 -28.04 14.59 -8.45
C ALA A 322 -26.66 14.90 -7.85
N ALA A 323 -26.16 16.13 -8.04
CA ALA A 323 -24.83 16.51 -7.56
C ALA A 323 -24.69 16.44 -6.03
N ALA A 324 -25.70 16.91 -5.29
CA ALA A 324 -25.70 16.89 -3.83
C ALA A 324 -25.85 15.45 -3.30
N LEU A 325 -26.81 14.71 -3.84
CA LEU A 325 -27.11 13.34 -3.43
C LEU A 325 -25.92 12.41 -3.69
N LEU A 326 -25.38 12.42 -4.91
CA LEU A 326 -24.29 11.52 -5.30
C LEU A 326 -22.98 11.85 -4.61
N ARG A 327 -22.72 13.14 -4.32
CA ARG A 327 -21.56 13.53 -3.49
C ARG A 327 -21.70 13.05 -2.05
N GLY A 328 -22.90 12.99 -1.49
CA GLY A 328 -23.13 12.36 -0.19
C GLY A 328 -22.97 10.83 -0.25
N VAL A 329 -23.53 10.18 -1.27
CA VAL A 329 -23.38 8.73 -1.45
C VAL A 329 -21.92 8.31 -1.64
N ALA A 330 -21.08 9.17 -2.25
CA ALA A 330 -19.65 8.93 -2.40
C ALA A 330 -18.94 8.65 -1.05
N ASP A 331 -19.37 9.31 0.02
CA ASP A 331 -18.81 9.14 1.37
C ASP A 331 -19.18 7.78 2.00
N GLN A 332 -20.17 7.08 1.42
CA GLN A 332 -20.78 5.84 1.93
C GLN A 332 -20.56 4.63 1.02
N LEU A 333 -19.74 4.75 -0.02
CA LEU A 333 -19.57 3.69 -1.02
C LEU A 333 -19.05 2.37 -0.44
N ALA A 334 -18.25 2.42 0.63
CA ALA A 334 -17.74 1.22 1.29
C ALA A 334 -18.86 0.33 1.88
N ALA A 335 -20.05 0.89 2.13
CA ALA A 335 -21.23 0.17 2.61
C ALA A 335 -22.15 -0.33 1.47
N ALA A 336 -21.84 -0.04 0.20
CA ALA A 336 -22.61 -0.52 -0.95
C ALA A 336 -22.44 -2.03 -1.16
N ARG A 337 -23.47 -2.69 -1.69
CA ARG A 337 -23.36 -4.08 -2.15
C ARG A 337 -22.59 -4.15 -3.47
N ASP A 338 -22.95 -3.33 -4.45
CA ASP A 338 -22.13 -3.04 -5.63
C ASP A 338 -21.77 -1.55 -5.66
N PRO A 339 -20.54 -1.16 -5.28
CA PRO A 339 -20.10 0.23 -5.26
C PRO A 339 -19.87 0.84 -6.65
N ARG A 340 -19.75 0.04 -7.71
CA ARG A 340 -19.32 0.55 -9.04
C ARG A 340 -20.33 1.51 -9.67
N PRO A 341 -21.64 1.19 -9.75
CA PRO A 341 -22.60 2.10 -10.39
C PRO A 341 -22.70 3.44 -9.64
N TRP A 342 -22.57 3.40 -8.31
CA TRP A 342 -22.53 4.57 -7.46
C TRP A 342 -21.28 5.42 -7.69
N ALA A 343 -20.10 4.81 -7.74
CA ALA A 343 -18.84 5.53 -8.01
C ALA A 343 -18.85 6.20 -9.39
N VAL A 344 -19.39 5.53 -10.41
CA VAL A 344 -19.56 6.10 -11.77
C VAL A 344 -20.51 7.29 -11.74
N ALA A 345 -21.67 7.15 -11.10
CA ALA A 345 -22.63 8.25 -10.99
C ALA A 345 -22.03 9.43 -10.20
N ALA A 346 -21.37 9.15 -9.07
CA ALA A 346 -20.72 10.16 -8.25
C ALA A 346 -19.61 10.90 -8.99
N ALA A 347 -18.81 10.23 -9.83
CA ALA A 347 -17.77 10.88 -10.59
C ALA A 347 -18.27 12.02 -11.51
N GLU A 348 -19.52 11.99 -11.97
CA GLU A 348 -20.13 13.09 -12.73
C GLU A 348 -20.38 14.35 -11.87
N ALA A 349 -20.50 14.19 -10.55
CA ALA A 349 -20.78 15.24 -9.57
C ALA A 349 -19.54 15.73 -8.79
N LEU A 350 -18.42 14.99 -8.89
CA LEU A 350 -17.19 15.23 -8.14
C LEU A 350 -16.13 15.89 -9.03
N THR A 351 -15.34 16.78 -8.42
CA THR A 351 -14.09 17.27 -9.03
C THR A 351 -13.07 16.14 -9.13
N GLY A 352 -12.03 16.31 -9.95
CA GLY A 352 -10.99 15.29 -10.12
C GLY A 352 -10.34 14.85 -8.80
N MET A 353 -10.01 15.79 -7.91
CA MET A 353 -9.41 15.46 -6.61
C MET A 353 -10.38 14.73 -5.69
N GLU A 354 -11.64 15.16 -5.63
CA GLU A 354 -12.68 14.45 -4.85
C GLU A 354 -12.89 13.02 -5.38
N GLN A 355 -12.75 12.78 -6.70
CA GLN A 355 -12.78 11.42 -7.24
C GLN A 355 -11.60 10.57 -6.74
N LEU A 356 -10.40 11.14 -6.64
CA LEU A 356 -9.24 10.41 -6.12
C LEU A 356 -9.38 10.08 -4.63
N GLU A 357 -9.88 11.04 -3.83
CA GLU A 357 -10.17 10.83 -2.41
C GLU A 357 -11.23 9.74 -2.20
N MET A 358 -12.30 9.78 -2.99
CA MET A 358 -13.33 8.73 -3.03
C MET A 358 -12.73 7.37 -3.35
N LEU A 359 -11.90 7.26 -4.41
CA LEU A 359 -11.25 6.00 -4.78
C LEU A 359 -10.28 5.49 -3.71
N ALA A 360 -9.53 6.38 -3.07
CA ALA A 360 -8.57 6.04 -2.02
C ALA A 360 -9.24 5.53 -0.73
N ALA A 361 -10.48 5.95 -0.47
CA ALA A 361 -11.27 5.50 0.68
C ALA A 361 -11.89 4.09 0.50
N LEU A 362 -11.90 3.56 -0.73
CA LEU A 362 -12.49 2.27 -1.05
C LEU A 362 -11.54 1.09 -0.77
N PRO A 363 -12.07 -0.10 -0.45
CA PRO A 363 -11.28 -1.33 -0.46
C PRO A 363 -10.59 -1.51 -1.82
N ALA A 364 -9.35 -2.01 -1.84
CA ALA A 364 -8.53 -2.09 -3.05
C ALA A 364 -9.27 -2.74 -4.23
N ALA A 365 -9.89 -3.90 -4.03
CA ALA A 365 -10.65 -4.62 -5.07
C ALA A 365 -11.81 -3.79 -5.67
N VAL A 366 -12.43 -2.93 -4.85
CA VAL A 366 -13.51 -2.03 -5.29
C VAL A 366 -12.95 -0.81 -6.02
N ALA A 367 -11.88 -0.21 -5.49
CA ALA A 367 -11.21 0.93 -6.10
C ALA A 367 -10.72 0.58 -7.52
N GLU A 368 -10.20 -0.64 -7.72
CA GLU A 368 -9.78 -1.16 -9.03
C GLU A 368 -10.91 -1.20 -10.05
N GLN A 369 -12.13 -1.57 -9.64
CA GLN A 369 -13.27 -1.62 -10.55
C GLN A 369 -13.82 -0.22 -10.83
N ALA A 370 -13.86 0.63 -9.81
CA ALA A 370 -14.34 2.01 -9.94
C ALA A 370 -13.40 2.85 -10.81
N VAL A 371 -12.07 2.70 -10.68
CA VAL A 371 -11.11 3.49 -11.46
C VAL A 371 -11.24 3.22 -12.96
N VAL A 372 -11.56 1.98 -13.38
CA VAL A 372 -11.77 1.66 -14.79
C VAL A 372 -12.88 2.51 -15.39
N ALA A 373 -13.99 2.67 -14.68
CA ALA A 373 -15.15 3.39 -15.19
C ALA A 373 -15.01 4.92 -15.03
N VAL A 374 -14.35 5.37 -13.96
CA VAL A 374 -14.16 6.80 -13.65
C VAL A 374 -13.05 7.44 -14.49
N SER A 375 -11.99 6.67 -14.82
CA SER A 375 -10.82 7.20 -15.53
C SER A 375 -11.09 7.62 -16.98
N VAL A 376 -12.21 7.22 -17.56
CA VAL A 376 -12.57 7.46 -18.98
C VAL A 376 -12.46 8.93 -19.36
N ASN A 377 -12.71 9.87 -18.44
CA ASN A 377 -12.71 11.31 -18.71
C ASN A 377 -11.49 12.06 -18.15
N TRP A 378 -10.50 11.38 -17.57
CA TRP A 378 -9.40 12.04 -16.86
C TRP A 378 -8.36 12.67 -17.78
N HIS A 379 -7.98 13.94 -17.57
CA HIS A 379 -6.81 14.50 -18.26
C HIS A 379 -5.49 13.92 -17.71
N TYR A 380 -4.37 14.24 -18.36
CA TYR A 380 -3.07 13.68 -17.98
C TYR A 380 -2.70 13.93 -16.52
N ASP A 381 -2.79 15.16 -16.02
CA ASP A 381 -2.40 15.43 -14.63
C ASP A 381 -3.26 14.65 -13.64
N LEU A 382 -4.57 14.52 -13.88
CA LEU A 382 -5.43 13.74 -12.99
C LEU A 382 -5.07 12.25 -13.04
N LEU A 383 -4.73 11.72 -14.21
CA LEU A 383 -4.21 10.35 -14.37
C LEU A 383 -2.89 10.15 -13.60
N ASP A 384 -1.96 11.11 -13.69
CA ASP A 384 -0.66 11.08 -13.00
C ASP A 384 -0.84 11.10 -11.47
N HIS A 385 -1.71 11.98 -10.96
CA HIS A 385 -2.08 12.03 -9.55
C HIS A 385 -2.78 10.76 -9.08
N ALA A 386 -3.70 10.21 -9.88
CA ALA A 386 -4.35 8.94 -9.58
C ALA A 386 -3.34 7.81 -9.47
N CYS A 387 -2.39 7.74 -10.41
CA CYS A 387 -1.32 6.75 -10.35
C CYS A 387 -0.50 6.86 -9.05
N ALA A 388 -0.24 8.07 -8.57
CA ALA A 388 0.47 8.27 -7.30
C ALA A 388 -0.34 7.81 -6.07
N GLN A 389 -1.66 8.05 -6.07
CA GLN A 389 -2.53 7.86 -4.90
C GLN A 389 -3.19 6.49 -4.81
N LEU A 390 -3.43 5.80 -5.93
CA LEU A 390 -4.10 4.50 -5.92
C LEU A 390 -3.28 3.47 -5.15
N PRO A 391 -3.92 2.69 -4.26
CA PRO A 391 -3.22 1.68 -3.46
C PRO A 391 -2.62 0.61 -4.38
N ALA A 392 -1.38 0.21 -4.09
CA ALA A 392 -0.67 -0.86 -4.79
C ALA A 392 -0.79 -2.19 -4.01
N PRO A 393 -0.59 -3.36 -4.65
CA PRO A 393 -0.29 -3.58 -6.08
C PRO A 393 -1.51 -3.42 -6.98
N TRP A 394 -1.30 -3.11 -8.27
CA TRP A 394 -2.39 -3.00 -9.25
C TRP A 394 -2.59 -4.29 -10.02
N SER A 395 -3.84 -4.71 -10.17
CA SER A 395 -4.19 -5.81 -11.06
C SER A 395 -3.94 -5.49 -12.54
N ALA A 396 -3.97 -6.56 -13.35
CA ALA A 396 -3.92 -6.48 -14.80
C ALA A 396 -5.09 -5.66 -15.37
N GLU A 397 -6.27 -5.70 -14.75
CA GLU A 397 -7.44 -4.94 -15.18
C GLU A 397 -7.25 -3.43 -14.96
N THR A 398 -6.83 -3.04 -13.75
CA THR A 398 -6.52 -1.64 -13.43
C THR A 398 -5.44 -1.09 -14.33
N THR A 399 -4.37 -1.86 -14.52
CA THR A 399 -3.27 -1.48 -15.42
C THR A 399 -3.79 -1.25 -16.83
N ARG A 400 -4.59 -2.17 -17.38
CA ARG A 400 -5.18 -2.05 -18.73
C ARG A 400 -6.03 -0.79 -18.86
N ALA A 401 -6.85 -0.47 -17.86
CA ALA A 401 -7.70 0.72 -17.90
C ALA A 401 -6.90 2.02 -17.92
N LEU A 402 -5.88 2.13 -17.05
CA LEU A 402 -5.00 3.31 -17.01
C LEU A 402 -4.18 3.45 -18.29
N LEU A 403 -3.71 2.33 -18.87
CA LEU A 403 -3.03 2.32 -20.17
C LEU A 403 -3.95 2.76 -21.31
N HIS A 404 -5.18 2.23 -21.35
CA HIS A 404 -6.18 2.63 -22.35
C HIS A 404 -6.50 4.12 -22.23
N ARG A 405 -6.66 4.63 -21.00
CA ARG A 405 -6.87 6.06 -20.79
C ARG A 405 -5.68 6.89 -21.26
N TYR A 406 -4.47 6.49 -20.89
CA TYR A 406 -3.25 7.15 -21.34
C TYR A 406 -3.12 7.16 -22.88
N ALA A 407 -3.44 6.05 -23.54
CA ALA A 407 -3.42 5.93 -24.99
C ALA A 407 -4.42 6.88 -25.68
N ALA A 408 -5.60 7.05 -25.08
CA ALA A 408 -6.66 7.92 -25.59
C ALA A 408 -6.39 9.42 -25.36
N LEU A 409 -5.47 9.79 -24.47
CA LEU A 409 -5.17 11.19 -24.17
C LEU A 409 -4.42 11.87 -25.33
N PRO A 410 -4.77 13.13 -25.67
CA PRO A 410 -3.99 13.92 -26.61
C PRO A 410 -2.57 14.11 -26.08
N ASP A 411 -1.58 14.14 -26.97
CA ASP A 411 -0.18 14.25 -26.59
C ASP A 411 0.09 15.59 -25.86
N PRO A 412 0.43 15.57 -24.55
CA PRO A 412 0.87 16.75 -23.86
C PRO A 412 2.27 17.10 -24.39
N ARG A 413 2.33 17.94 -25.43
CA ARG A 413 3.56 18.42 -26.08
C ARG A 413 4.66 18.90 -25.11
N TRP A 414 4.28 19.24 -23.87
CA TRP A 414 5.15 19.72 -22.80
C TRP A 414 5.79 18.62 -21.92
N ARG A 415 5.37 17.34 -22.01
CA ARG A 415 5.99 16.19 -21.31
C ARG A 415 6.63 15.15 -22.24
N ALA A 416 6.93 15.52 -23.49
CA ALA A 416 7.53 14.62 -24.49
C ALA A 416 6.82 13.24 -24.59
N GLY A 417 5.49 13.23 -24.44
CA GLY A 417 4.69 12.01 -24.52
C GLY A 417 5.06 10.93 -23.51
N ARG A 418 5.63 11.26 -22.34
CA ARG A 418 6.02 10.29 -21.30
C ARG A 418 4.79 9.76 -20.52
N PRO A 419 4.61 8.44 -20.34
CA PRO A 419 3.60 7.88 -19.45
C PRO A 419 3.84 8.27 -17.98
N PRO A 420 2.81 8.29 -17.11
CA PRO A 420 3.00 8.46 -15.67
C PRO A 420 4.06 7.49 -15.13
N ALA A 421 5.09 8.00 -14.43
CA ALA A 421 6.19 7.16 -13.96
C ALA A 421 5.70 6.08 -12.99
N VAL A 422 4.71 6.41 -12.16
CA VAL A 422 4.10 5.47 -11.22
C VAL A 422 3.32 4.36 -11.94
N LEU A 423 2.74 4.64 -13.12
CA LEU A 423 2.09 3.61 -13.94
C LEU A 423 3.09 2.56 -14.43
N LEU A 424 4.28 3.00 -14.86
CA LEU A 424 5.36 2.11 -15.27
C LEU A 424 5.94 1.31 -14.08
N ALA A 425 6.01 1.95 -12.90
CA ALA A 425 6.60 1.36 -11.71
C ALA A 425 5.66 0.38 -10.97
N ARG A 426 4.33 0.62 -11.00
CA ARG A 426 3.35 -0.15 -10.22
C ARG A 426 2.38 -0.98 -11.04
N GLY A 427 2.24 -0.70 -12.34
CA GLY A 427 1.37 -1.47 -13.22
C GLY A 427 1.87 -2.91 -13.40
N ASP A 428 0.96 -3.77 -13.85
CA ASP A 428 1.25 -5.16 -14.20
C ASP A 428 2.34 -5.25 -15.27
N ALA A 429 3.46 -5.89 -14.92
CA ALA A 429 4.69 -5.87 -15.72
C ALA A 429 4.52 -6.56 -17.09
N ASP A 430 3.74 -7.64 -17.15
CA ASP A 430 3.53 -8.42 -18.37
C ASP A 430 2.70 -7.60 -19.38
N LEU A 431 1.63 -6.95 -18.91
CA LEU A 431 0.84 -6.05 -19.74
C LEU A 431 1.63 -4.82 -20.19
N LEU A 432 2.43 -4.22 -19.31
CA LEU A 432 3.29 -3.11 -19.68
C LEU A 432 4.31 -3.53 -20.75
N GLY A 433 4.91 -4.72 -20.60
CA GLY A 433 5.86 -5.27 -21.57
C GLY A 433 5.23 -5.52 -22.92
N ALA A 434 4.06 -6.18 -22.94
CA ALA A 434 3.31 -6.48 -24.16
C ALA A 434 2.85 -5.22 -24.91
N ASN A 435 2.66 -4.10 -24.21
CA ASN A 435 2.19 -2.83 -24.79
C ASN A 435 3.30 -1.77 -24.90
N TRP A 436 4.56 -2.11 -24.60
CA TRP A 436 5.65 -1.14 -24.46
C TRP A 436 5.82 -0.24 -25.69
N GLU A 437 5.88 -0.83 -26.88
CA GLU A 437 6.04 -0.10 -28.14
C GLU A 437 4.91 0.91 -28.39
N ALA A 438 3.67 0.54 -28.07
CA ALA A 438 2.52 1.43 -28.18
C ALA A 438 2.57 2.56 -27.15
N LEU A 439 3.01 2.27 -25.93
CA LEU A 439 3.10 3.24 -24.83
C LEU A 439 4.18 4.29 -25.07
N THR A 440 5.32 3.87 -25.60
CA THR A 440 6.48 4.73 -25.78
C THR A 440 6.63 5.27 -27.21
N ARG A 441 5.66 5.02 -28.10
CA ARG A 441 5.63 5.62 -29.44
C ARG A 441 5.79 7.15 -29.41
N ARG A 442 5.27 7.78 -28.35
CA ARG A 442 5.32 9.23 -28.13
C ARG A 442 6.54 9.68 -27.30
N TRP A 443 7.32 8.73 -26.76
CA TRP A 443 8.44 8.97 -25.85
C TRP A 443 9.68 8.14 -26.25
N PRO A 444 10.56 8.70 -27.12
CA PRO A 444 11.68 7.97 -27.71
C PRO A 444 12.89 7.75 -26.77
N GLU A 445 12.94 8.40 -25.61
CA GLU A 445 14.04 8.31 -24.64
C GLU A 445 13.64 7.44 -23.43
N ASN A 446 13.57 6.12 -23.61
CA ASN A 446 12.95 5.19 -22.65
C ASN A 446 13.81 3.96 -22.28
N SER A 447 15.12 3.97 -22.56
CA SER A 447 15.97 2.77 -22.44
C SER A 447 16.06 2.25 -21.00
N LEU A 448 16.22 3.13 -20.02
CA LEU A 448 16.34 2.75 -18.62
C LEU A 448 15.02 2.17 -18.08
N GLU A 449 13.88 2.79 -18.38
CA GLU A 449 12.57 2.30 -17.94
C GLU A 449 12.22 0.95 -18.57
N LEU A 450 12.65 0.68 -19.81
CA LEU A 450 12.53 -0.64 -20.42
C LEU A 450 13.38 -1.69 -19.70
N GLU A 451 14.60 -1.34 -19.29
CA GLU A 451 15.47 -2.23 -18.51
C GLU A 451 14.89 -2.53 -17.13
N VAL A 452 14.35 -1.52 -16.45
CA VAL A 452 13.63 -1.67 -15.18
C VAL A 452 12.42 -2.59 -15.37
N LEU A 453 11.61 -2.38 -16.42
CA LEU A 453 10.46 -3.22 -16.72
C LEU A 453 10.86 -4.69 -16.99
N ARG A 454 11.92 -4.91 -17.77
CA ARG A 454 12.47 -6.26 -17.99
C ARG A 454 12.96 -6.90 -16.70
N LEU A 455 13.52 -6.11 -15.78
CA LEU A 455 13.89 -6.61 -14.46
C LEU A 455 12.65 -6.95 -13.61
N ARG A 456 11.56 -6.18 -13.70
CA ARG A 456 10.26 -6.50 -13.05
C ARG A 456 9.64 -7.80 -13.56
N ILE A 457 9.67 -8.04 -14.87
CA ILE A 457 9.18 -9.29 -15.46
C ILE A 457 10.00 -10.47 -14.94
N ARG A 458 11.34 -10.38 -15.02
CA ARG A 458 12.25 -11.40 -14.46
C ARG A 458 12.04 -11.62 -12.97
N LEU A 459 11.76 -10.56 -12.20
CA LEU A 459 11.44 -10.65 -10.79
C LEU A 459 10.21 -11.55 -10.56
N ARG A 460 9.10 -11.30 -11.27
CA ARG A 460 7.89 -12.13 -11.15
C ARG A 460 8.13 -13.58 -11.56
N GLU A 461 8.75 -13.80 -12.72
CA GLU A 461 9.11 -15.12 -13.23
C GLU A 461 9.98 -15.90 -12.21
N SER A 462 10.90 -15.20 -11.53
CA SER A 462 11.79 -15.81 -10.53
C SER A 462 11.07 -16.36 -9.28
N PHE A 463 9.82 -15.97 -9.05
CA PHE A 463 8.94 -16.48 -7.99
C PHE A 463 7.77 -17.35 -8.51
N ALA A 464 7.54 -17.42 -9.83
CA ALA A 464 6.49 -18.27 -10.41
C ALA A 464 6.76 -19.77 -10.22
N PRO A 465 5.76 -20.62 -9.94
CA PRO A 465 5.97 -22.06 -9.81
C PRO A 465 6.67 -22.62 -11.06
N PRO A 466 7.58 -23.61 -10.92
CA PRO A 466 8.22 -24.21 -12.08
C PRO A 466 7.17 -24.80 -13.01
N GLU A 467 7.33 -24.60 -14.32
CA GLU A 467 6.48 -25.28 -15.31
C GLU A 467 6.54 -26.80 -15.07
N PRO A 468 5.40 -27.51 -15.17
CA PRO A 468 5.42 -28.96 -15.09
C PRO A 468 6.35 -29.50 -16.16
N ALA A 469 7.30 -30.34 -15.76
CA ALA A 469 8.21 -30.97 -16.70
C ALA A 469 7.40 -31.67 -17.80
N PRO A 470 7.80 -31.54 -19.09
CA PRO A 470 7.16 -32.31 -20.15
C PRO A 470 7.26 -33.81 -19.79
N PRO A 471 6.22 -34.61 -20.04
CA PRO A 471 6.25 -36.03 -19.73
C PRO A 471 7.47 -36.67 -20.40
N GLU A 472 8.28 -37.37 -19.61
CA GLU A 472 9.41 -38.13 -20.13
C GLU A 472 8.92 -39.08 -21.24
N PRO A 473 9.59 -39.14 -22.40
CA PRO A 473 9.21 -40.09 -23.43
C PRO A 473 9.38 -41.52 -22.89
N ASP A 474 8.31 -42.32 -23.02
CA ASP A 474 8.24 -43.72 -22.62
C ASP A 474 9.54 -44.47 -22.97
N GLN A 475 10.29 -44.87 -21.94
CA GLN A 475 11.39 -45.81 -22.11
C GLN A 475 10.78 -47.18 -22.50
N PRO A 476 11.23 -47.82 -23.60
CA PRO A 476 10.70 -49.13 -23.98
C PRO A 476 11.07 -50.16 -22.91
N ALA A 477 10.04 -50.91 -22.48
CA ALA A 477 10.12 -51.93 -21.45
C ALA A 477 11.31 -52.88 -21.66
N SER A 478 12.19 -52.94 -20.65
CA SER A 478 13.22 -53.98 -20.57
C SER A 478 12.55 -55.33 -20.31
N THR A 479 12.62 -56.20 -21.31
CA THR A 479 12.22 -57.61 -21.25
C THR A 479 13.01 -58.33 -20.15
N GLN A 480 12.36 -58.66 -19.03
CA GLN A 480 12.91 -59.60 -18.05
C GLN A 480 12.78 -61.04 -18.58
N PRO A 481 13.78 -61.93 -18.39
CA PRO A 481 13.69 -63.33 -18.79
C PRO A 481 12.85 -64.13 -17.79
N ALA A 482 12.07 -65.08 -18.31
CA ALA A 482 11.10 -65.92 -17.59
C ALA A 482 11.74 -66.85 -16.55
N PRO A 483 11.02 -67.19 -15.45
CA PRO A 483 11.52 -68.08 -14.41
C PRO A 483 11.43 -69.56 -14.83
N THR A 484 12.48 -70.31 -14.51
CA THR A 484 12.60 -71.76 -14.72
C THR A 484 11.71 -72.52 -13.71
N GLN A 485 10.85 -73.42 -14.19
CA GLN A 485 10.01 -74.29 -13.36
C GLN A 485 10.83 -75.38 -12.62
N PRO A 486 10.46 -75.78 -11.39
CA PRO A 486 11.09 -76.91 -10.71
C PRO A 486 10.41 -78.25 -11.06
N ALA A 487 11.21 -79.31 -11.11
CA ALA A 487 10.79 -80.69 -11.39
C ALA A 487 9.99 -81.33 -10.21
N PRO A 488 9.11 -82.32 -10.48
CA PRO A 488 8.26 -82.90 -9.45
C PRO A 488 8.99 -83.98 -8.64
N THR A 489 8.83 -83.90 -7.32
CA THR A 489 9.27 -84.92 -6.35
C THR A 489 8.27 -86.09 -6.34
N GLN A 490 8.78 -87.31 -6.53
CA GLN A 490 8.04 -88.56 -6.28
C GLN A 490 7.86 -88.75 -4.76
N GLU A 491 6.62 -88.87 -4.30
CA GLU A 491 6.31 -89.45 -2.99
C GLU A 491 6.05 -90.94 -3.14
N ALA A 492 6.74 -91.72 -2.30
CA ALA A 492 6.49 -93.12 -2.04
C ALA A 492 5.91 -93.25 -0.63
N GLN A 493 4.86 -94.09 -0.54
CA GLN A 493 4.16 -94.63 0.63
C GLN A 493 3.08 -93.76 1.29
#